data_AF-A0A5U8SU79-F1
#
_entry.id   AF-A0A5U8SU79-F1
#
_cell.length_a   1.000
_cell.length_b   1.000
_cell.length_c   1.000
_cell.angle_alpha   90.00
_cell.angle_beta   90.00
_cell.angle_gamma   90.00
#
_symmetry.space_group_name_H-M   'P 1'
#
loop_
_entity.id
_entity.type
_entity.pdbx_description
1 polymer ?
#
loop_
_entity_poly.entity_id
_entity_poly.type
_entity_poly.pdbx_seq_one_letter_code
_entity_poly.pdbx_strand_id
1 'polypeptide(L)'
;QLVRYADTAVAQVAYPVWGKTGFVIVAAAALLATTSAINATLFSAFNITDRMCSTGILPDSWGKTVFRQGTTVNILLILLTLLLALFLNLSDLANVASFTFLLCYLMVLVVAWRQSAVIRASKLITGTGIVLVTAVLAGFVVTLLSGGFISVSVIAGALILCLFAGYLRKRSRKDE
;
A
#
# COMPACT_ATOMS: atom_id res chain seq x y z
N GLN A 1 -25.85 -14.85 -3.00
CA GLN A 1 -26.27 -13.42 -3.08
C GLN A 1 -25.14 -12.45 -2.76
N LEU A 2 -24.30 -12.69 -1.74
CA LEU A 2 -23.16 -11.81 -1.39
C LEU A 2 -22.10 -11.63 -2.49
N VAL A 3 -21.83 -12.66 -3.30
CA VAL A 3 -20.88 -12.58 -4.43
C VAL A 3 -21.30 -11.55 -5.48
N ARG A 4 -22.60 -11.25 -5.62
CA ARG A 4 -23.13 -10.28 -6.60
C ARG A 4 -23.04 -8.82 -6.13
N TYR A 5 -22.81 -8.62 -4.83
CA TYR A 5 -22.68 -7.32 -4.17
C TYR A 5 -21.41 -7.31 -3.32
N ALA A 6 -20.28 -7.77 -3.87
CA ALA A 6 -19.02 -7.83 -3.13
C ALA A 6 -18.64 -6.45 -2.56
N ASP A 7 -18.85 -5.38 -3.34
CA ASP A 7 -18.50 -4.01 -2.99
C ASP A 7 -19.37 -3.43 -1.85
N THR A 8 -20.59 -3.95 -1.68
CA THR A 8 -21.53 -3.50 -0.63
C THR A 8 -21.92 -4.62 0.33
N ALA A 9 -21.11 -5.69 0.38
CA ALA A 9 -21.43 -6.91 1.11
C ALA A 9 -21.73 -6.62 2.60
N VAL A 10 -20.93 -5.75 3.21
CA VAL A 10 -21.08 -5.34 4.61
C VAL A 10 -22.43 -4.65 4.86
N ALA A 11 -22.86 -3.75 3.96
CA ALA A 11 -24.16 -3.07 4.09
C ALA A 11 -25.32 -4.03 3.81
N GLN A 12 -25.16 -4.95 2.85
CA GLN A 12 -26.16 -5.95 2.50
C GLN A 12 -26.46 -6.92 3.66
N VAL A 13 -25.45 -7.21 4.48
CA VAL A 13 -25.60 -8.05 5.69
C VAL A 13 -26.41 -7.34 6.79
N ALA A 14 -26.46 -6.00 6.80
CA ALA A 14 -27.26 -5.25 7.79
C ALA A 14 -28.77 -5.32 7.52
N TYR A 15 -29.17 -5.59 6.27
CA TYR A 15 -30.57 -5.65 5.86
C TYR A 15 -31.42 -6.72 6.59
N PRO A 16 -31.01 -8.00 6.70
CA PRO A 16 -31.80 -9.01 7.41
C PRO A 16 -31.93 -8.76 8.91
N VAL A 17 -31.00 -8.01 9.52
CA VAL A 17 -31.03 -7.74 10.96
C VAL A 17 -31.85 -6.48 11.26
N TRP A 18 -31.59 -5.37 10.56
CA TRP A 18 -32.10 -4.02 10.89
C TRP A 18 -32.90 -3.37 9.74
N GLY A 19 -33.25 -4.13 8.70
CA GLY A 19 -34.03 -3.65 7.55
C GLY A 19 -33.32 -2.57 6.74
N LYS A 20 -34.11 -1.76 6.02
CA LYS A 20 -33.61 -0.65 5.17
C LYS A 20 -32.82 0.39 5.96
N THR A 21 -33.22 0.69 7.20
CA THR A 21 -32.55 1.67 8.05
C THR A 21 -31.14 1.22 8.40
N GLY A 22 -30.96 -0.06 8.75
CA GLY A 22 -29.64 -0.64 9.00
C GLY A 22 -28.71 -0.57 7.79
N PHE A 23 -29.24 -0.89 6.60
CA PHE A 23 -28.49 -0.76 5.35
C PHE A 23 -27.96 0.67 5.13
N VAL A 24 -28.82 1.69 5.28
CA VAL A 24 -28.45 3.10 5.05
C VAL A 24 -27.39 3.57 6.06
N ILE A 25 -27.54 3.23 7.34
CA ILE A 25 -26.58 3.60 8.38
C ILE A 25 -25.21 2.98 8.09
N VAL A 26 -25.16 1.68 7.78
CA VAL A 26 -23.90 0.99 7.49
C VAL A 26 -23.26 1.50 6.20
N ALA A 27 -24.05 1.79 5.16
CA ALA A 27 -23.54 2.39 3.93
C ALA A 27 -22.95 3.79 4.18
N ALA A 28 -23.63 4.65 4.95
CA ALA A 28 -23.12 5.97 5.32
C ALA A 28 -21.82 5.87 6.14
N ALA A 29 -21.77 4.95 7.11
CA ALA A 29 -20.57 4.69 7.90
C ALA A 29 -19.40 4.20 7.02
N ALA A 30 -19.66 3.32 6.05
CA ALA A 30 -18.65 2.83 5.11
C ALA A 30 -18.08 3.95 4.22
N LEU A 31 -18.94 4.86 3.74
CA LEU A 31 -18.50 6.02 2.94
C LEU A 31 -17.63 6.98 3.77
N LEU A 32 -18.04 7.28 5.02
CA LEU A 32 -17.26 8.13 5.92
C LEU A 32 -15.91 7.48 6.28
N ALA A 33 -15.90 6.18 6.59
CA ALA A 33 -14.68 5.43 6.90
C ALA A 33 -13.71 5.42 5.70
N THR A 34 -14.22 5.17 4.49
CA THR A 34 -13.41 5.15 3.26
C THR A 34 -12.82 6.53 2.97
N THR A 35 -13.64 7.59 3.10
CA THR A 35 -13.19 8.98 2.87
C THR A 35 -12.09 9.37 3.88
N SER A 36 -12.25 9.01 5.15
CA SER A 36 -11.25 9.24 6.19
C SER A 36 -9.95 8.47 5.92
N ALA A 37 -10.05 7.19 5.55
CA ALA A 37 -8.89 6.35 5.24
C ALA A 37 -8.10 6.88 4.03
N ILE A 38 -8.78 7.32 2.97
CA ILE A 38 -8.14 7.95 1.79
C ILE A 38 -7.42 9.22 2.22
N ASN A 39 -8.08 10.10 2.98
CA ASN A 39 -7.50 11.35 3.43
C ASN A 39 -6.23 11.13 4.29
N ALA A 40 -6.30 10.20 5.26
CA ALA A 40 -5.16 9.84 6.10
C ALA A 40 -4.00 9.26 5.29
N THR A 41 -4.29 8.41 4.30
CA THR A 41 -3.28 7.77 3.45
C THR A 41 -2.57 8.80 2.56
N LEU A 42 -3.30 9.75 1.99
CA LEU A 42 -2.72 10.83 1.18
C LEU A 42 -1.78 11.70 2.02
N PHE A 43 -2.20 12.15 3.21
CA PHE A 43 -1.33 12.93 4.08
C PHE A 43 -0.10 12.14 4.55
N SER A 44 -0.26 10.85 4.84
CA SER A 44 0.87 9.96 5.16
C SER A 44 1.87 9.91 4.00
N ALA A 45 1.40 9.71 2.77
CA ALA A 45 2.25 9.70 1.58
C ALA A 45 2.97 11.04 1.38
N PHE A 46 2.29 12.17 1.61
CA PHE A 46 2.88 13.49 1.45
C PHE A 46 4.03 13.71 2.44
N ASN A 47 3.80 13.35 3.71
CA ASN A 47 4.81 13.45 4.76
C ASN A 47 6.01 12.53 4.51
N ILE A 48 5.78 11.33 3.96
CA ILE A 48 6.86 10.40 3.60
C ILE A 48 7.69 10.99 2.45
N THR A 49 7.05 11.47 1.38
CA THR A 49 7.73 12.09 0.23
C THR A 49 8.54 13.31 0.64
N ASP A 50 7.98 14.19 1.48
CA ASP A 50 8.66 15.38 2.00
C ASP A 50 9.90 15.01 2.81
N ARG A 51 9.78 14.06 3.75
CA ARG A 51 10.92 13.55 4.53
C ARG A 51 11.98 12.88 3.66
N MET A 52 11.56 12.15 2.63
CA MET A 52 12.51 11.54 1.69
C MET A 52 13.27 12.61 0.88
N CYS A 53 12.64 13.72 0.51
CA CYS A 53 13.33 14.82 -0.15
C CYS A 53 14.30 15.52 0.81
N SER A 54 13.85 15.89 2.02
CA SER A 54 14.69 16.60 2.99
C SER A 54 15.88 15.79 3.52
N THR A 55 15.82 14.45 3.42
CA THR A 55 16.94 13.56 3.75
C THR A 55 17.82 13.20 2.56
N GLY A 56 17.58 13.78 1.39
CA GLY A 56 18.31 13.48 0.15
C GLY A 56 18.09 12.05 -0.36
N ILE A 57 16.96 11.41 -0.01
CA ILE A 57 16.50 10.09 -0.52
C ILE A 57 15.61 10.23 -1.76
N LEU A 58 15.01 11.39 -1.99
CA LEU A 58 14.39 11.81 -3.26
C LEU A 58 15.05 13.11 -3.77
N PRO A 59 14.98 13.44 -5.08
CA PRO A 59 15.53 14.69 -5.58
C PRO A 59 14.79 15.89 -4.99
N ASP A 60 15.46 17.00 -4.68
CA ASP A 60 14.80 18.18 -4.08
C ASP A 60 13.69 18.77 -4.96
N SER A 61 13.78 18.58 -6.28
CA SER A 61 12.74 18.96 -7.24
C SER A 61 11.39 18.26 -6.98
N TRP A 62 11.42 17.08 -6.36
CA TRP A 62 10.23 16.31 -5.98
C TRP A 62 9.56 16.86 -4.73
N GLY A 63 10.33 17.55 -3.88
CA GLY A 63 9.87 18.24 -2.67
C GLY A 63 9.31 19.63 -2.93
N LYS A 64 9.33 20.12 -4.18
CA LYS A 64 8.79 21.44 -4.52
C LYS A 64 7.28 21.49 -4.23
N THR A 65 6.93 22.28 -3.23
CA THR A 65 5.55 22.56 -2.82
C THR A 65 4.84 23.36 -3.91
N VAL A 66 3.71 22.84 -4.36
CA VAL A 66 2.85 23.51 -5.35
C VAL A 66 1.68 24.18 -4.64
N PHE A 67 1.09 23.50 -3.64
CA PHE A 67 -0.02 24.04 -2.87
C PHE A 67 -0.04 23.48 -1.44
N ARG A 68 0.08 24.35 -0.42
CA ARG A 68 0.20 23.95 0.99
C ARG A 68 1.28 22.86 1.18
N GLN A 69 0.91 21.69 1.69
CA GLN A 69 1.76 20.51 1.89
C GLN A 69 1.80 19.58 0.66
N GLY A 70 1.10 19.92 -0.43
CA GLY A 70 1.07 19.16 -1.67
C GLY A 70 2.26 19.52 -2.56
N THR A 71 3.13 18.55 -2.81
CA THR A 71 4.24 18.66 -3.78
C THR A 71 3.82 18.21 -5.18
N THR A 72 4.60 18.56 -6.19
CA THR A 72 4.34 18.16 -7.59
C THR A 72 4.20 16.63 -7.73
N VAL A 73 5.03 15.88 -7.00
CA VAL A 73 5.00 14.41 -7.01
C VAL A 73 3.75 13.86 -6.35
N ASN A 74 3.25 14.52 -5.31
CA ASN A 74 2.00 14.12 -4.66
C ASN A 74 0.82 14.21 -5.61
N ILE A 75 0.76 15.24 -6.48
CA ILE A 75 -0.26 15.36 -7.53
C ILE A 75 -0.12 14.21 -8.54
N LEU A 76 1.11 13.89 -8.96
CA LEU A 76 1.37 12.76 -9.85
C LEU A 76 0.91 11.42 -9.24
N LEU A 77 1.17 11.19 -7.94
CA LEU A 77 0.74 9.99 -7.23
C LEU A 77 -0.78 9.89 -7.13
N ILE A 78 -1.48 11.00 -6.91
CA ILE A 78 -2.95 11.03 -6.94
C ILE A 78 -3.46 10.67 -8.34
N LEU A 79 -2.90 11.29 -9.39
CA LEU A 79 -3.28 11.00 -10.77
C LEU A 79 -3.06 9.52 -11.12
N LEU A 80 -1.92 8.97 -10.70
CA LEU A 80 -1.60 7.55 -10.91
C LEU A 80 -2.56 6.64 -10.15
N THR A 81 -2.91 6.96 -8.91
CA THR A 81 -3.89 6.21 -8.11
C THR A 81 -5.26 6.23 -8.77
N LEU A 82 -5.67 7.38 -9.31
CA LEU A 82 -6.96 7.55 -10.00
C LEU A 82 -6.98 6.76 -11.32
N LEU A 83 -5.86 6.75 -12.05
CA LEU A 83 -5.68 5.94 -13.25
C LEU A 83 -5.75 4.44 -12.92
N LEU A 84 -5.03 3.98 -11.89
CA LEU A 84 -5.11 2.60 -11.41
C LEU A 84 -6.55 2.22 -11.02
N ALA A 85 -7.28 3.09 -10.33
CA ALA A 85 -8.67 2.85 -9.94
C ALA A 85 -9.65 2.79 -11.12
N LEU A 86 -9.34 3.44 -12.26
CA LEU A 86 -10.16 3.39 -13.47
C LEU A 86 -9.92 2.11 -14.30
N PHE A 87 -8.69 1.59 -14.30
CA PHE A 87 -8.29 0.47 -15.17
C PHE A 87 -8.28 -0.89 -14.46
N LEU A 88 -8.15 -0.93 -13.13
CA LEU A 88 -8.09 -2.18 -12.35
C LEU A 88 -9.40 -2.41 -11.61
N ASN A 89 -9.78 -3.69 -11.48
CA ASN A 89 -10.89 -4.09 -10.63
C ASN A 89 -10.48 -4.08 -9.15
N LEU A 90 -11.46 -4.03 -8.24
CA LEU A 90 -11.22 -4.01 -6.79
C LEU A 90 -10.36 -5.19 -6.32
N SER A 91 -10.57 -6.38 -6.89
CA SER A 91 -9.77 -7.57 -6.56
C SER A 91 -8.31 -7.42 -6.97
N ASP A 92 -8.02 -6.85 -8.15
CA ASP A 92 -6.64 -6.63 -8.60
C ASP A 92 -5.95 -5.56 -7.73
N LEU A 93 -6.66 -4.48 -7.41
CA LEU A 93 -6.14 -3.43 -6.53
C LEU A 93 -5.84 -3.98 -5.13
N ALA A 94 -6.74 -4.79 -4.57
CA ALA A 94 -6.55 -5.45 -3.29
C ALA A 94 -5.35 -6.41 -3.29
N ASN A 95 -5.11 -7.11 -4.41
CA ASN A 95 -3.97 -8.01 -4.55
C ASN A 95 -2.63 -7.25 -4.57
N VAL A 96 -2.55 -6.18 -5.38
CA VAL A 96 -1.37 -5.31 -5.45
C VAL A 96 -1.06 -4.70 -4.08
N ALA A 97 -2.08 -4.19 -3.39
CA ALA A 97 -1.93 -3.62 -2.06
C ALA A 97 -1.44 -4.66 -1.04
N SER A 98 -2.06 -5.84 -1.01
CA SER A 98 -1.72 -6.92 -0.08
C SER A 98 -0.29 -7.40 -0.25
N PHE A 99 0.15 -7.62 -1.50
CA PHE A 99 1.53 -7.98 -1.79
C PHE A 99 2.51 -6.90 -1.30
N THR A 100 2.21 -5.64 -1.59
CA THR A 100 3.07 -4.51 -1.21
C THR A 100 3.16 -4.38 0.32
N PHE A 101 2.05 -4.52 1.05
CA PHE A 101 2.05 -4.49 2.51
C PHE A 101 2.82 -5.66 3.12
N LEU A 102 2.64 -6.89 2.62
CA LEU A 102 3.39 -8.06 3.08
C LEU A 102 4.89 -7.90 2.86
N LEU A 103 5.29 -7.37 1.70
CA LEU A 103 6.69 -7.09 1.39
C LEU A 103 7.26 -6.03 2.33
N CYS A 104 6.54 -4.92 2.56
CA CYS A 104 6.93 -3.88 3.50
C CYS A 104 7.08 -4.44 4.93
N TYR A 105 6.13 -5.25 5.40
CA TYR A 105 6.24 -5.88 6.72
C TYR A 105 7.43 -6.81 6.83
N LEU A 106 7.71 -7.61 5.81
CA LEU A 106 8.89 -8.46 5.78
C LEU A 106 10.17 -7.63 5.90
N MET A 107 10.30 -6.55 5.14
CA MET A 107 11.46 -5.66 5.18
C MET A 107 11.62 -5.00 6.56
N VAL A 108 10.53 -4.50 7.16
CA VAL A 108 10.54 -3.92 8.50
C VAL A 108 10.98 -4.94 9.54
N LEU A 109 10.47 -6.18 9.48
CA LEU A 109 10.86 -7.25 10.39
C LEU A 109 12.34 -7.65 10.22
N VAL A 110 12.84 -7.72 8.99
CA VAL A 110 14.26 -7.99 8.72
C VAL A 110 15.14 -6.88 9.29
N VAL A 111 14.76 -5.60 9.12
CA VAL A 111 15.47 -4.47 9.73
C VAL A 111 15.43 -4.55 11.26
N ALA A 112 14.26 -4.86 11.84
CA ALA A 112 14.10 -5.04 13.29
C ALA A 112 14.95 -6.19 13.84
N TRP A 113 15.11 -7.28 13.08
CA TRP A 113 16.00 -8.38 13.44
C TRP A 113 17.46 -7.96 13.40
N ARG A 114 17.89 -7.26 12.33
CA ARG A 114 19.27 -6.78 12.20
C ARG A 114 19.63 -5.75 13.28
N GLN A 115 18.69 -4.89 13.65
CA GLN A 115 18.87 -3.86 14.66
C GLN A 115 18.38 -4.29 16.05
N SER A 116 18.15 -5.59 16.29
CA SER A 116 17.54 -6.09 17.52
C SER A 116 18.29 -5.67 18.79
N ALA A 117 19.61 -5.49 18.68
CA ALA A 117 20.46 -5.03 19.77
C ALA A 117 20.19 -3.57 20.18
N VAL A 118 19.85 -2.71 19.22
CA VAL A 118 19.57 -1.28 19.44
C VAL A 118 18.16 -1.09 19.98
N ILE A 119 17.18 -1.76 19.36
CA ILE A 119 15.76 -1.62 19.74
C ILE A 119 15.35 -2.53 20.92
N ARG A 120 16.30 -3.29 21.48
CA ARG A 120 16.06 -4.31 22.53
C ARG A 120 14.91 -5.27 22.19
N ALA A 121 14.73 -5.58 20.91
CA ALA A 121 13.70 -6.51 20.47
C ALA A 121 14.15 -7.95 20.74
N SER A 122 13.23 -8.77 21.25
CA SER A 122 13.51 -10.19 21.39
C SER A 122 13.67 -10.83 20.01
N LYS A 123 14.82 -11.47 19.78
CA LYS A 123 15.09 -12.11 18.50
C LYS A 123 14.02 -13.16 18.21
N LEU A 124 13.65 -14.00 19.18
CA LEU A 124 12.63 -15.04 18.99
C LEU A 124 11.32 -14.52 18.39
N ILE A 125 10.73 -13.45 18.93
CA ILE A 125 9.47 -12.89 18.41
C ILE A 125 9.64 -12.31 17.01
N THR A 126 10.74 -11.59 16.75
CA THR A 126 10.99 -11.03 15.42
C THR A 126 11.22 -12.15 14.39
N GLY A 127 11.89 -13.24 14.77
CA GLY A 127 12.18 -14.37 13.88
C GLY A 127 10.94 -15.15 13.52
N THR A 128 10.08 -15.45 14.50
CA THR A 128 8.80 -16.09 14.21
C THR A 128 7.94 -15.21 13.31
N GLY A 129 7.94 -13.88 13.53
CA GLY A 129 7.32 -12.91 12.65
C GLY A 129 7.83 -12.99 11.21
N ILE A 130 9.16 -13.00 11.00
CA ILE A 130 9.76 -13.13 9.66
C ILE A 130 9.30 -14.43 8.99
N VAL A 131 9.36 -15.56 9.70
CA VAL A 131 8.96 -16.87 9.15
C VAL A 131 7.47 -16.86 8.75
N LEU A 132 6.60 -16.35 9.62
CA LEU A 132 5.16 -16.29 9.36
C LEU A 132 4.84 -15.38 8.17
N VAL A 133 5.37 -14.15 8.14
CA VAL A 133 5.13 -13.22 7.03
C VAL A 133 5.70 -13.78 5.72
N THR A 134 6.86 -14.43 5.76
CA THR A 134 7.44 -15.09 4.57
C THR A 134 6.56 -16.23 4.09
N ALA A 135 6.02 -17.07 4.98
CA ALA A 135 5.12 -18.15 4.62
C ALA A 135 3.82 -17.63 4.00
N VAL A 136 3.22 -16.59 4.59
CA VAL A 136 2.01 -15.94 4.07
C VAL A 136 2.29 -15.30 2.71
N LEU A 137 3.41 -14.59 2.56
CA LEU A 137 3.81 -13.98 1.29
C LEU A 137 4.03 -15.04 0.20
N ALA A 138 4.70 -16.15 0.51
CA ALA A 138 4.89 -17.25 -0.42
C ALA A 138 3.55 -17.88 -0.86
N GLY A 139 2.66 -18.17 0.10
CA GLY A 139 1.32 -18.66 -0.19
C GLY A 139 0.51 -17.68 -1.05
N PHE A 140 0.61 -16.38 -0.74
CA PHE A 140 -0.04 -15.32 -1.51
C PHE A 140 0.46 -15.25 -2.95
N VAL A 141 1.78 -15.34 -3.17
CA VAL A 141 2.39 -15.35 -4.52
C VAL A 141 1.91 -16.57 -5.32
N VAL A 142 1.81 -17.75 -4.71
CA VAL A 142 1.29 -18.95 -5.39
C VAL A 142 -0.17 -18.74 -5.83
N THR A 143 -1.01 -18.18 -4.96
CA THR A 143 -2.40 -17.83 -5.30
C THR A 143 -2.47 -16.77 -6.40
N LEU A 144 -1.55 -15.80 -6.38
CA LEU A 144 -1.50 -14.73 -7.37
C LEU A 144 -1.13 -15.26 -8.77
N LEU A 145 -0.14 -16.15 -8.85
CA LEU A 145 0.31 -16.77 -10.09
C LEU A 145 -0.75 -17.68 -10.71
N SER A 146 -1.61 -18.28 -9.90
CA SER A 146 -2.72 -19.13 -10.36
C SER A 146 -4.01 -18.36 -10.66
N GLY A 147 -4.18 -17.14 -10.12
CA GLY A 147 -5.45 -16.42 -10.12
C GLY A 147 -5.61 -15.27 -11.14
N GLY A 148 -4.56 -14.61 -11.62
CA GLY A 148 -4.72 -13.51 -12.58
C GLY A 148 -3.46 -12.79 -13.06
N PHE A 149 -3.28 -12.73 -14.39
CA PHE A 149 -2.10 -12.15 -15.06
C PHE A 149 -1.96 -10.62 -14.88
N ILE A 150 -3.08 -9.91 -14.74
CA ILE A 150 -3.11 -8.43 -14.61
C ILE A 150 -2.46 -8.00 -13.28
N SER A 151 -2.92 -8.56 -12.15
CA SER A 151 -2.33 -8.32 -10.83
C SER A 151 -0.82 -8.58 -10.80
N VAL A 152 -0.37 -9.72 -11.36
CA VAL A 152 1.05 -10.09 -11.42
C VAL A 152 1.85 -9.06 -12.23
N SER A 153 1.32 -8.63 -13.37
CA SER A 153 2.00 -7.67 -14.26
C SER A 153 2.15 -6.30 -13.60
N VAL A 154 1.14 -5.82 -12.89
CA VAL A 154 1.18 -4.54 -12.16
C VAL A 154 2.21 -4.59 -11.03
N ILE A 155 2.24 -5.68 -10.26
CA ILE A 155 3.25 -5.87 -9.19
C ILE A 155 4.66 -5.93 -9.77
N ALA A 156 4.87 -6.73 -10.83
CA ALA A 156 6.16 -6.85 -11.49
C ALA A 156 6.64 -5.50 -12.04
N GLY A 157 5.74 -4.76 -12.72
CA GLY A 157 6.03 -3.41 -13.23
C GLY A 157 6.41 -2.43 -12.11
N ALA A 158 5.66 -2.42 -11.00
CA ALA A 158 5.97 -1.58 -9.84
C ALA A 158 7.33 -1.94 -9.22
N LEU A 159 7.64 -3.22 -9.05
CA LEU A 159 8.94 -3.67 -8.53
C LEU A 159 10.10 -3.29 -9.45
N ILE A 160 9.96 -3.49 -10.75
CA ILE A 160 10.98 -3.10 -11.74
C ILE A 160 11.20 -1.60 -11.68
N LEU A 161 10.12 -0.80 -11.64
CA LEU A 161 10.22 0.65 -11.51
C LEU A 161 10.94 1.07 -10.22
N CYS A 162 10.61 0.47 -9.09
CA CYS A 162 11.27 0.73 -7.81
C CYS A 162 12.77 0.37 -7.85
N LEU A 163 13.12 -0.80 -8.39
CA LEU A 163 14.51 -1.23 -8.52
C LEU A 163 15.29 -0.35 -9.49
N PHE A 164 14.67 0.04 -10.61
CA PHE A 164 15.26 0.93 -11.59
C PHE A 164 15.52 2.32 -11.01
N ALA A 165 14.53 2.89 -10.31
CA ALA A 165 14.68 4.17 -9.61
C ALA A 165 15.79 4.10 -8.55
N GLY A 166 15.85 3.01 -7.77
CA GLY A 166 16.92 2.76 -6.79
C GLY A 166 18.30 2.63 -7.44
N TYR A 167 18.39 1.94 -8.58
CA TYR A 167 19.63 1.76 -9.33
C TYR A 167 20.15 3.09 -9.93
N LEU A 168 19.28 3.87 -10.57
CA LEU A 168 19.62 5.19 -11.11
C LEU A 168 20.14 6.12 -10.00
N ARG A 169 19.51 6.08 -8.82
CA ARG A 169 19.93 6.90 -7.69
C ARG A 169 21.29 6.45 -7.12
N LYS A 170 21.51 5.15 -6.96
CA LYS A 170 22.81 4.62 -6.52
C LYS A 170 23.93 5.00 -7.49
N ARG A 171 23.64 5.07 -8.79
CA ARG A 171 24.57 5.53 -9.81
C ARG A 171 24.86 7.03 -9.68
N SER A 172 23.82 7.87 -9.59
CA SER A 172 23.97 9.32 -9.43
C SER A 172 24.76 9.70 -8.16
N ARG A 173 24.61 8.95 -7.06
CA ARG A 173 25.32 9.18 -5.79
C ARG A 173 26.76 8.63 -5.79
N LYS A 174 27.17 7.89 -6.83
CA LYS A 174 28.54 7.44 -7.02
C LYS A 174 29.38 8.44 -7.83
N ASP A 175 28.70 9.38 -8.48
CA ASP A 175 29.29 10.41 -9.35
C ASP A 175 29.40 11.78 -8.62
N GLU A 176 28.93 11.88 -7.36
CA GLU A 176 29.20 12.95 -6.37
C GLU A 176 30.24 12.51 -5.35
#